data_AF-A0A9Q9ET10-F1
#
_entry.id   AF-A0A9Q9ET10-F1
#
_cell.length_a   1.000
_cell.length_b   1.000
_cell.length_c   1.000
_cell.angle_alpha   90.00
_cell.angle_beta   90.00
_cell.angle_gamma   90.00
#
_symmetry.space_group_name_H-M   'P 1'
#
loop_
_entity.id
_entity.type
_entity.pdbx_description
1 polymer ?
#
loop_
_entity_poly.entity_id
_entity_poly.type
_entity_poly.pdbx_seq_one_letter_code
_entity_poly.pdbx_strand_id
1 'polypeptide(L)'
;MKKYAFTLLFLFLVSLAAFSHAMFLELVEPGVFQVQYDGGGFTPGTKVILYSDGGFDVIQEGEVDDKGFYRFDPSLKVMSAEASDGAGHVAYWEASEEEMSEEGTSKEVESSEASAAKPKRIKTKRPSKLPIILTVLNTCAIVFLFFEFRTFKKKVLK
;
A
#
# COMPACT_ATOMS: atom_id res chain seq x y z
N MET A 1 -44.31 4.24 -9.05
CA MET A 1 -43.28 3.24 -8.68
C MET A 1 -42.01 3.34 -9.53
N LYS A 2 -42.08 3.53 -10.86
CA LYS A 2 -40.89 3.67 -11.74
C LYS A 2 -39.88 4.76 -11.34
N LYS A 3 -40.33 5.84 -10.67
CA LYS A 3 -39.49 6.97 -10.25
C LYS A 3 -38.43 6.58 -9.21
N TYR A 4 -38.79 5.69 -8.29
CA TYR A 4 -37.91 5.24 -7.21
C TYR A 4 -36.99 4.10 -7.64
N ALA A 5 -37.37 3.35 -8.68
CA ALA A 5 -36.54 2.30 -9.26
C ALA A 5 -35.22 2.86 -9.82
N PHE A 6 -35.26 4.05 -10.45
CA PHE A 6 -34.06 4.69 -10.98
C PHE A 6 -33.14 5.22 -9.87
N THR A 7 -33.71 5.74 -8.78
CA THR A 7 -32.94 6.20 -7.61
C THR A 7 -32.30 5.04 -6.86
N LEU A 8 -33.01 3.93 -6.69
CA LEU A 8 -32.48 2.70 -6.09
C LEU A 8 -31.38 2.07 -6.95
N LEU A 9 -31.58 2.03 -8.27
CA LEU A 9 -30.56 1.56 -9.21
C LEU A 9 -29.30 2.45 -9.12
N PHE A 10 -29.46 3.77 -9.07
CA PHE A 10 -28.34 4.70 -8.93
C PHE A 10 -27.58 4.51 -7.61
N LEU A 11 -28.29 4.37 -6.48
CA LEU A 11 -27.68 4.08 -5.18
C LEU A 11 -26.91 2.75 -5.19
N PHE A 12 -27.46 1.72 -5.83
CA PHE A 12 -26.81 0.41 -5.96
C PHE A 12 -25.54 0.48 -6.83
N LEU A 13 -25.55 1.27 -7.91
CA LEU A 13 -24.35 1.46 -8.73
C LEU A 13 -23.25 2.24 -7.98
N VAL A 14 -23.60 3.21 -7.13
CA VAL A 14 -22.62 3.97 -6.36
C VAL A 14 -21.92 3.11 -5.29
N SER A 15 -22.62 2.14 -4.69
CA SER A 15 -22.00 1.22 -3.73
C SER A 15 -20.93 0.28 -4.33
N LEU A 16 -20.92 0.09 -5.66
CA LEU A 16 -19.89 -0.72 -6.33
C LEU A 16 -18.54 0.02 -6.45
N ALA A 17 -18.49 1.32 -6.14
CA ALA A 17 -17.27 2.14 -6.22
C ALA A 17 -16.49 2.20 -4.89
N ALA A 18 -16.63 1.20 -4.02
CA ALA A 18 -15.80 1.09 -2.82
C ALA A 18 -14.37 0.73 -3.20
N PHE A 19 -13.46 1.71 -3.14
CA PHE A 19 -12.03 1.54 -3.35
C PHE A 19 -11.35 1.30 -1.99
N SER A 20 -10.91 0.07 -1.71
CA SER A 20 -10.00 -0.18 -0.60
C SER A 20 -8.62 0.38 -0.98
N HIS A 21 -8.03 1.18 -0.09
CA HIS A 21 -6.65 1.64 -0.29
C HIS A 21 -5.73 0.47 0.06
N ALA A 22 -4.81 0.13 -0.84
CA ALA A 22 -3.83 -0.93 -0.57
C ALA A 22 -2.85 -0.47 0.51
N MET A 23 -2.52 -1.34 1.46
CA MET A 23 -1.43 -1.13 2.41
C MET A 23 -0.15 -1.77 1.86
N PHE A 24 0.99 -1.13 2.10
CA PHE A 24 2.31 -1.62 1.74
C PHE A 24 3.21 -1.71 2.96
N LEU A 25 4.02 -2.76 2.99
CA LEU A 25 5.09 -2.99 3.95
C LEU A 25 6.39 -3.11 3.15
N GLU A 26 7.29 -2.14 3.30
CA GLU A 26 8.57 -2.10 2.58
C GLU A 26 9.74 -2.06 3.57
N LEU A 27 10.73 -2.95 3.39
CA LEU A 27 11.99 -2.84 4.10
C LEU A 27 12.78 -1.67 3.50
N VAL A 28 13.00 -0.60 4.29
CA VAL A 28 13.67 0.62 3.80
C VAL A 28 15.15 0.63 4.16
N GLU A 29 15.49 0.06 5.31
CA GLU A 29 16.85 -0.10 5.84
C GLU A 29 16.90 -1.43 6.61
N PRO A 30 18.09 -2.04 6.78
CA PRO A 30 18.22 -3.20 7.67
C PRO A 30 17.67 -2.89 9.07
N GLY A 31 16.72 -3.69 9.53
CA GLY A 31 16.04 -3.46 10.81
C GLY A 31 14.93 -2.39 10.79
N VAL A 32 14.54 -1.86 9.63
CA VAL A 32 13.50 -0.81 9.54
C VAL A 32 12.51 -1.11 8.43
N PHE A 33 11.28 -1.41 8.83
CA PHE A 33 10.11 -1.48 7.95
C PHE A 33 9.38 -0.14 7.89
N GLN A 34 8.87 0.20 6.71
CA GLN A 34 7.95 1.31 6.51
C GLN A 34 6.57 0.78 6.10
N VAL A 35 5.54 1.17 6.85
CA VAL A 35 4.13 0.91 6.53
C VAL A 35 3.52 2.15 5.89
N GLN A 36 2.85 1.99 4.76
CA GLN A 36 2.22 3.10 4.06
C GLN A 36 1.03 2.64 3.21
N TYR A 37 -0.04 3.43 3.16
CA TYR A 37 -1.14 3.20 2.22
C TYR A 37 -0.84 3.76 0.82
N ASP A 38 -1.56 3.24 -0.18
CA ASP A 38 -1.61 3.86 -1.51
C ASP A 38 -2.10 5.30 -1.39
N GLY A 39 -1.33 6.24 -1.95
CA GLY A 39 -1.58 7.68 -1.77
C GLY A 39 -0.85 8.33 -0.59
N GLY A 40 -0.27 7.55 0.31
CA GLY A 40 0.50 8.04 1.47
C GLY A 40 -0.27 7.93 2.80
N GLY A 41 0.42 8.26 3.90
CA GLY A 41 -0.10 8.10 5.25
C GLY A 41 -0.05 6.64 5.75
N PHE A 42 -0.43 6.46 7.01
CA PHE A 42 -0.50 5.18 7.72
C PHE A 42 -1.50 5.30 8.88
N THR A 43 -1.91 4.17 9.45
CA THR A 43 -2.81 4.15 10.61
C THR A 43 -1.97 3.99 11.89
N PRO A 44 -2.05 4.92 12.85
CA PRO A 44 -1.42 4.75 14.15
C PRO A 44 -1.91 3.46 14.83
N GLY A 45 -1.00 2.72 15.46
CA GLY A 45 -1.33 1.42 16.05
C GLY A 45 -1.39 0.26 15.03
N THR A 46 -0.91 0.47 13.80
CA THR A 46 -0.70 -0.66 12.88
C THR A 46 0.32 -1.63 13.50
N LYS A 47 -0.08 -2.89 13.63
CA LYS A 47 0.75 -3.95 14.21
C LYS A 47 1.60 -4.58 13.12
N VAL A 48 2.90 -4.74 13.39
CA VAL A 48 3.84 -5.46 12.54
C VAL A 48 4.31 -6.72 13.27
N ILE A 49 4.28 -7.85 12.57
CA ILE A 49 4.70 -9.16 13.05
C ILE A 49 5.80 -9.68 12.13
N LEU A 50 6.91 -10.11 12.72
CA LEU A 50 8.07 -10.67 12.01
C LEU A 50 8.12 -12.17 12.19
N TYR A 51 8.44 -12.91 11.13
CA TYR A 51 8.51 -14.36 11.12
C TYR A 51 9.88 -14.90 10.66
N SER A 52 10.37 -15.96 11.32
CA SER A 52 11.67 -16.59 11.00
C SER A 52 11.59 -17.73 10.00
N ASP A 53 10.39 -18.26 9.74
CA ASP A 53 10.18 -19.38 8.82
C ASP A 53 8.86 -19.21 8.06
N GLY A 54 8.90 -18.52 6.92
CA GLY A 54 7.80 -18.48 5.94
C GLY A 54 6.42 -18.04 6.45
N GLY A 55 6.30 -17.46 7.65
CA GLY A 55 5.04 -17.06 8.28
C GLY A 55 4.55 -17.89 9.48
N PHE A 56 5.32 -18.87 9.96
CA PHE A 56 4.89 -19.76 11.06
C PHE A 56 5.41 -19.34 12.44
N ASP A 57 6.70 -19.05 12.55
CA ASP A 57 7.33 -18.74 13.83
C ASP A 57 7.48 -17.23 14.02
N VAL A 58 6.76 -16.67 15.00
CA VAL A 58 6.83 -15.24 15.35
C VAL A 58 8.12 -14.96 16.12
N ILE A 59 8.97 -14.08 15.57
CA ILE A 59 10.20 -13.61 16.21
C ILE A 59 9.91 -12.41 17.11
N GLN A 60 9.17 -11.46 16.57
CA GLN A 60 8.92 -10.17 17.21
C GLN A 60 7.62 -9.58 16.69
N GLU A 61 6.89 -8.90 17.57
CA GLU A 61 5.73 -8.12 17.23
C GLU A 61 5.77 -6.74 17.91
N GLY A 62 5.15 -5.75 17.27
CA GLY A 62 4.98 -4.43 17.85
C GLY A 62 4.20 -3.48 16.96
N GLU A 63 4.08 -2.22 17.39
CA GLU A 63 3.37 -1.18 16.65
C GLU A 63 4.33 -0.25 15.91
N VAL A 64 3.87 0.31 14.80
CA VAL A 64 4.60 1.37 14.08
C VAL A 64 4.68 2.66 14.90
N ASP A 65 5.74 3.43 14.69
CA ASP A 65 5.94 4.73 15.30
C ASP A 65 5.04 5.84 14.69
N ASP A 66 5.16 7.06 15.22
CA ASP A 66 4.41 8.25 14.77
C ASP A 66 4.66 8.67 13.31
N LYS A 67 5.58 7.98 12.61
CA LYS A 67 5.92 8.22 11.20
C LYS A 67 5.64 7.00 10.33
N GLY A 68 5.07 5.92 10.88
CA GLY A 68 4.75 4.69 10.16
C GLY A 68 5.94 3.77 9.97
N PHE A 69 7.01 3.92 10.76
CA PHE A 69 8.16 3.00 10.75
C PHE A 69 8.07 2.00 11.88
N TYR A 70 8.47 0.77 11.60
CA TYR A 70 8.68 -0.28 12.58
C TYR A 70 10.15 -0.65 12.63
N ARG A 71 10.73 -0.65 13.83
CA ARG A 71 12.15 -0.90 14.06
C ARG A 71 12.35 -2.22 14.78
N PHE A 72 13.27 -3.04 14.28
CA PHE A 72 13.65 -4.33 14.84
C PHE A 72 15.17 -4.49 14.83
N ASP A 73 15.69 -5.46 15.58
CA ASP A 73 17.13 -5.74 15.59
C ASP A 73 17.55 -6.30 14.22
N PRO A 74 18.47 -5.65 13.48
CA PRO A 74 18.95 -6.12 12.19
C PRO A 74 19.59 -7.51 12.25
N SER A 75 20.02 -7.97 13.42
CA SER A 75 20.62 -9.28 13.64
C SER A 75 19.60 -10.42 13.65
N LEU A 76 18.30 -10.11 13.60
CA LEU A 76 17.24 -11.10 13.50
C LEU A 76 17.07 -11.55 12.06
N LYS A 77 17.14 -12.87 11.85
CA LYS A 77 16.84 -13.47 10.56
C LYS A 77 15.33 -13.45 10.29
N VAL A 78 14.87 -12.42 9.58
CA VAL A 78 13.47 -12.27 9.16
C VAL A 78 13.28 -12.86 7.76
N MET A 79 12.42 -13.88 7.65
CA MET A 79 12.06 -14.47 6.34
C MET A 79 10.80 -13.84 5.77
N SER A 80 9.84 -13.47 6.62
CA SER A 80 8.61 -12.79 6.21
C SER A 80 8.10 -11.85 7.30
N ALA A 81 7.27 -10.90 6.90
CA ALA A 81 6.66 -9.94 7.80
C ALA A 81 5.23 -9.59 7.36
N GLU A 82 4.38 -9.28 8.33
CA GLU A 82 2.99 -8.87 8.14
C GLU A 82 2.74 -7.55 8.86
N ALA A 83 2.01 -6.64 8.21
CA ALA A 83 1.48 -5.43 8.83
C ALA A 83 -0.05 -5.42 8.73
N SER A 84 -0.74 -5.17 9.86
CA SER A 84 -2.20 -5.16 9.95
C SER A 84 -2.70 -4.00 10.81
N ASP A 85 -3.67 -3.24 10.29
CA ASP A 85 -4.28 -2.11 11.00
C ASP A 85 -5.52 -2.49 11.83
N GLY A 86 -5.92 -3.76 11.84
CA GLY A 86 -7.14 -4.23 12.51
C GLY A 86 -8.46 -3.78 11.87
N ALA A 87 -8.41 -2.99 10.79
CA ALA A 87 -9.57 -2.53 10.01
C ALA A 87 -9.72 -3.34 8.69
N GLY A 88 -8.94 -4.40 8.54
CA GLY A 88 -8.98 -5.31 7.39
C GLY A 88 -7.98 -4.97 6.29
N HIS A 89 -7.10 -3.98 6.49
CA HIS A 89 -5.97 -3.78 5.59
C HIS A 89 -4.77 -4.57 6.12
N VAL A 90 -4.22 -5.41 5.25
CA VAL A 90 -3.05 -6.24 5.57
C VAL A 90 -2.03 -6.12 4.44
N ALA A 91 -0.75 -6.02 4.80
CA ALA A 91 0.37 -6.02 3.88
C ALA A 91 1.38 -7.08 4.29
N TYR A 92 1.92 -7.78 3.29
CA TYR A 92 2.92 -8.83 3.49
C TYR A 92 4.24 -8.45 2.83
N TRP A 93 5.32 -8.88 3.45
CA TRP A 93 6.67 -8.79 2.93
C TRP A 93 7.34 -10.16 3.06
N GLU A 94 8.09 -10.55 2.04
CA GLU A 94 8.86 -11.79 2.00
C GLU A 94 10.29 -11.47 1.55
N ALA A 95 11.27 -12.10 2.19
CA ALA A 95 12.67 -11.96 1.81
C ALA A 95 12.91 -12.61 0.44
N SER A 96 13.52 -11.86 -0.48
CA SER A 96 13.97 -12.40 -1.76
C SER A 96 15.35 -13.06 -1.61
N GLU A 97 15.72 -13.96 -2.52
CA GLU A 97 16.99 -14.72 -2.50
C GLU A 97 18.23 -13.82 -2.40
N GLU A 98 18.14 -12.56 -2.85
CA GLU A 98 19.22 -11.57 -2.76
C GLU A 98 19.51 -11.15 -1.30
N GLU A 99 18.51 -11.10 -0.42
CA GLU A 99 18.65 -10.64 0.98
C GLU A 99 19.14 -11.74 1.94
N MET A 100 19.10 -13.02 1.54
CA MET A 100 19.67 -14.11 2.33
C MET A 100 21.20 -14.22 2.21
N SER A 101 21.81 -13.50 1.26
CA SER A 101 23.20 -13.71 0.86
C SER A 101 24.23 -12.78 1.53
N GLU A 102 23.78 -11.79 2.32
CA GLU A 102 24.69 -10.83 2.98
C GLU A 102 25.07 -11.20 4.43
N GLU A 103 24.55 -12.29 4.99
CA GLU A 103 25.01 -12.81 6.29
C GLU A 103 26.02 -13.94 6.13
N GLY A 104 27.30 -13.58 6.06
CA GLY A 104 28.38 -14.46 6.47
C GLY A 104 29.58 -14.49 5.55
N THR A 105 30.51 -13.56 5.74
CA THR A 105 31.95 -13.82 5.69
C THR A 105 32.70 -12.64 6.29
N SER A 106 33.19 -12.83 7.52
CA SER A 106 34.29 -12.04 8.05
C SER A 106 35.55 -12.92 8.06
N LYS A 107 36.47 -12.69 7.12
CA LYS A 107 37.93 -12.67 7.36
C LYS A 107 38.72 -12.23 6.11
N GLU A 108 39.62 -11.27 6.39
CA GLU A 108 40.87 -10.89 5.72
C GLU A 108 40.87 -10.11 4.38
N VAL A 109 41.03 -8.79 4.54
CA VAL A 109 42.03 -7.89 3.91
C VAL A 109 42.57 -8.26 2.52
N GLU A 110 42.22 -7.50 1.48
CA GLU A 110 43.19 -6.67 0.74
C GLU A 110 42.53 -5.64 -0.22
N SER A 111 43.03 -4.41 -0.11
CA SER A 111 43.11 -3.31 -1.09
C SER A 111 42.07 -3.09 -2.19
N SER A 112 41.61 -1.83 -2.20
CA SER A 112 41.57 -0.89 -3.32
C SER A 112 40.22 -0.56 -3.99
N GLU A 113 40.02 0.76 -4.02
CA GLU A 113 39.18 1.58 -4.89
C GLU A 113 37.69 1.77 -4.55
N ALA A 114 37.42 3.03 -4.21
CA ALA A 114 36.14 3.61 -3.94
C ALA A 114 35.24 3.64 -5.18
N SER A 115 34.03 3.11 -5.03
CA SER A 115 32.88 3.53 -5.82
C SER A 115 31.62 3.35 -4.99
N ALA A 116 31.11 4.46 -4.45
CA ALA A 116 29.90 4.52 -3.66
C ALA A 116 28.67 4.06 -4.48
N ALA A 117 28.27 2.80 -4.32
CA ALA A 117 27.00 2.30 -4.82
C ALA A 117 25.94 2.42 -3.72
N LYS A 118 24.97 3.32 -3.92
CA LYS A 118 23.77 3.44 -3.07
C LYS A 118 22.95 2.13 -3.15
N PRO A 119 22.36 1.65 -2.04
CA PRO A 119 21.53 0.45 -2.07
C PRO A 119 20.31 0.69 -2.96
N LYS A 120 20.06 -0.24 -3.90
CA LYS A 120 18.92 -0.21 -4.80
C LYS A 120 17.65 -0.49 -4.00
N ARG A 121 16.90 0.56 -3.72
CA ARG A 121 15.55 0.51 -3.13
C ARG A 121 14.64 -0.39 -3.97
N ILE A 122 14.42 -1.63 -3.51
CA ILE A 122 13.51 -2.58 -4.13
C ILE A 122 12.09 -2.03 -3.95
N LYS A 123 11.47 -1.61 -5.06
CA LYS A 123 10.10 -1.12 -5.07
C LYS A 123 9.20 -2.33 -5.26
N THR A 124 8.37 -2.62 -4.27
CA THR A 124 7.15 -3.38 -4.53
C THR A 124 6.40 -2.68 -5.68
N LYS A 125 5.79 -3.43 -6.62
CA LYS A 125 5.08 -2.85 -7.77
C LYS A 125 3.90 -2.00 -7.26
N ARG A 126 4.16 -0.74 -6.92
CA ARG A 126 3.12 0.23 -6.58
C ARG A 126 2.17 0.31 -7.77
N PRO A 127 0.86 0.06 -7.58
CA PRO A 127 -0.10 0.34 -8.64
C PRO A 127 0.05 1.82 -9.00
N SER A 128 0.21 2.10 -10.29
CA SER A 128 0.36 3.47 -10.78
C SER A 128 -0.86 4.30 -10.35
N LYS A 129 -0.71 5.61 -10.10
CA LYS A 129 -1.83 6.52 -9.79
C LYS A 129 -2.81 6.78 -10.97
N LEU A 130 -2.54 6.19 -12.14
CA LEU A 130 -3.33 6.34 -13.36
C LEU A 130 -4.81 5.91 -13.24
N PRO A 131 -5.19 4.82 -12.56
CA PRO A 131 -6.59 4.42 -12.46
C PRO A 131 -7.40 5.39 -11.60
N ILE A 132 -6.79 5.99 -10.57
CA ILE A 132 -7.44 6.98 -9.70
C ILE A 132 -7.73 8.28 -10.45
N ILE A 133 -6.78 8.76 -11.25
CA ILE A 133 -6.98 9.99 -12.05
C ILE A 133 -8.08 9.77 -13.11
N LEU A 134 -8.09 8.59 -13.72
CA LEU A 134 -9.08 8.24 -14.74
C LEU A 134 -10.49 8.09 -14.17
N THR A 135 -10.63 7.53 -12.97
CA THR A 135 -11.94 7.42 -12.29
C THR A 135 -12.47 8.78 -11.87
N VAL A 136 -11.62 9.68 -11.36
CA VAL A 136 -12.04 11.05 -11.01
C VAL A 136 -12.53 11.80 -12.24
N LEU A 137 -11.77 11.76 -13.35
CA LEU A 137 -12.16 12.39 -14.61
C LEU A 137 -13.48 11.84 -15.15
N ASN A 138 -13.64 10.51 -15.15
CA ASN A 138 -14.88 9.87 -15.61
C ASN A 138 -16.08 10.27 -14.73
N THR A 139 -15.89 10.32 -13.41
CA THR A 139 -16.95 10.73 -12.46
C THR A 139 -17.36 12.19 -12.68
N CYS A 140 -16.40 13.10 -12.85
CA CYS A 140 -16.68 14.51 -13.17
C CYS A 140 -17.42 14.66 -14.51
N ALA A 141 -17.05 13.87 -15.53
CA ALA A 141 -17.74 13.87 -16.83
C ALA A 141 -19.19 13.42 -16.71
N ILE A 142 -19.47 12.35 -15.94
CA ILE A 142 -20.83 11.85 -15.71
C ILE A 142 -21.68 12.90 -14.97
N VAL A 143 -21.13 13.55 -13.94
CA VAL A 143 -21.81 14.62 -13.21
C VAL A 143 -22.11 15.81 -14.14
N PHE A 144 -21.14 16.23 -14.96
CA PHE A 144 -21.33 17.31 -15.93
C PHE A 144 -22.42 16.99 -16.95
N LEU A 145 -22.39 15.78 -17.54
CA LEU A 145 -23.40 15.33 -18.49
C LEU A 145 -24.80 15.25 -17.85
N PHE A 146 -24.90 14.84 -16.58
CA PHE A 146 -26.17 14.84 -15.86
C PHE A 146 -26.74 16.26 -15.67
N PHE A 147 -25.90 17.24 -15.35
CA PHE A 147 -26.31 18.64 -15.25
C PHE A 147 -26.73 19.23 -16.60
N GLU A 148 -25.95 18.98 -17.66
CA GLU A 148 -26.28 19.36 -19.04
C GLU A 148 -27.61 18.74 -19.49
N PHE A 149 -27.86 17.47 -19.18
CA PHE A 149 -29.13 16.83 -19.54
C PHE A 149 -30.33 17.45 -18.81
N ARG A 150 -30.14 17.88 -17.55
CA ARG A 150 -31.18 18.58 -16.78
C ARG A 150 -31.44 19.99 -17.31
N THR A 151 -30.41 20.73 -17.73
CA THR A 151 -30.57 22.07 -18.32
C THR A 151 -31.21 21.97 -19.71
N PHE A 152 -30.86 20.96 -20.50
CA PHE A 152 -31.46 20.70 -21.81
C PHE A 152 -32.96 20.41 -21.72
N LYS A 153 -33.38 19.53 -20.79
CA LYS A 153 -34.81 19.30 -20.53
C LYS A 153 -35.56 20.56 -20.11
N LYS A 154 -34.95 21.44 -19.32
CA LYS A 154 -35.58 22.71 -18.93
C LYS A 154 -35.77 23.69 -20.08
N LYS A 155 -34.93 23.63 -21.12
CA LYS A 155 -35.02 24.51 -22.31
C LYS A 155 -35.99 24.00 -23.37
N VAL A 156 -36.14 22.68 -23.52
CA VAL A 156 -37.00 22.06 -24.56
C VAL A 156 -38.46 21.90 -24.13
N LEU A 157 -38.74 21.89 -22.83
CA LEU A 157 -40.11 21.79 -22.26
C LEU A 157 -40.73 23.16 -21.89
N LYS A 158 -40.21 24.26 -22.45
CA LYS A 158 -40.74 25.61 -22.28
C LYS A 158 -41.21 26.13 -23.63
#